data_AF-A0AAJ3ZJJ1-F1
#
_entry.id   AF-A0AAJ3ZJJ1-F1
#
_cell.length_a   1.000
_cell.length_b   1.000
_cell.length_c   1.000
_cell.angle_alpha   90.00
_cell.angle_beta   90.00
_cell.angle_gamma   90.00
#
_symmetry.space_group_name_H-M   'P 1'
#
loop_
_entity.id
_entity.type
_entity.pdbx_description
1 polymer ?
#
loop_
_entity_poly.entity_id
_entity_poly.type
_entity_poly.pdbx_seq_one_letter_code
_entity_poly.pdbx_strand_id
1 'polypeptide(L)'
;MIKDVNILIIEGIHSLNEIIRDKMNLKIFIDTDDNTLRKLRFNANLNKRGFSKDEAGKRIDKEMEEYYSYVEPNKQYADIIMNIDKNYNYL
;
A
#
# COMPACT_ATOMS: atom_id res chain seq x y z
N MET A 1 25.71 1.60 -4.74
CA MET A 1 26.09 2.50 -3.63
C MET A 1 25.07 3.63 -3.60
N ILE A 2 24.33 3.80 -2.50
CA ILE A 2 23.46 4.96 -2.32
C ILE A 2 24.38 6.16 -2.04
N LYS A 3 24.22 7.25 -2.78
CA LYS A 3 24.97 8.50 -2.56
C LYS A 3 24.40 9.23 -1.34
N ASP A 4 25.16 10.15 -0.76
CA ASP A 4 24.63 11.05 0.27
C ASP A 4 23.42 11.80 -0.29
N VAL A 5 22.28 11.62 0.37
CA VAL A 5 21.01 12.27 0.02
C VAL A 5 20.49 13.03 1.23
N ASN A 6 19.94 14.22 0.99
CA ASN A 6 19.31 15.02 2.04
C ASN A 6 17.99 14.41 2.54
N ILE A 7 17.29 13.69 1.66
CA ILE A 7 16.01 13.03 1.93
C ILE A 7 16.03 11.66 1.26
N LEU A 8 15.73 10.62 2.03
CA LEU A 8 15.50 9.25 1.54
C LEU A 8 14.03 8.90 1.72
N ILE A 9 13.35 8.57 0.63
CA ILE A 9 11.98 8.06 0.66
C ILE A 9 12.04 6.55 0.52
N ILE A 10 11.50 5.84 1.51
CA ILE A 10 11.33 4.39 1.47
C ILE A 10 9.85 4.11 1.24
N GLU A 11 9.51 3.61 0.05
CA GLU A 11 8.14 3.22 -0.30
C GLU A 11 7.95 1.71 -0.34
N GLY A 12 6.69 1.28 -0.25
CA GLY A 12 6.29 -0.11 -0.33
C GLY A 12 5.35 -0.53 0.79
N ILE A 13 4.81 -1.74 0.68
CA ILE A 13 3.77 -2.26 1.59
C ILE A 13 4.28 -2.54 3.02
N HIS A 14 5.60 -2.61 3.22
CA HIS A 14 6.25 -2.86 4.51
C HIS A 14 7.18 -1.72 4.95
N SER A 15 7.03 -0.52 4.38
CA SER A 15 7.89 0.63 4.73
C SER A 15 7.80 0.99 6.22
N LEU A 16 6.68 0.71 6.87
CA LEU A 16 6.47 0.96 8.30
C LEU A 16 6.74 -0.26 9.20
N ASN A 17 7.48 -1.27 8.70
CA ASN A 17 7.87 -2.42 9.49
C ASN A 17 8.82 -2.03 10.64
N GLU A 18 8.74 -2.76 11.76
CA GLU A 18 9.52 -2.52 12.98
C GLU A 18 11.04 -2.45 12.78
N ILE A 19 11.57 -3.16 11.78
CA ILE A 19 13.02 -3.19 11.49
C ILE A 19 13.57 -1.79 11.09
N ILE A 20 12.72 -0.95 10.50
CA ILE A 20 13.12 0.33 9.91
C ILE A 20 12.33 1.54 10.41
N ARG A 21 11.10 1.36 10.93
CA ARG A 21 10.21 2.49 11.26
C ARG A 21 10.79 3.46 12.29
N ASP A 22 11.56 2.97 13.25
CA ASP A 22 12.16 3.80 14.31
C ASP A 22 13.32 4.67 13.79
N LYS A 23 13.77 4.44 12.55
CA LYS A 23 14.80 5.23 11.88
C LYS A 23 14.21 6.33 10.98
N MET A 24 12.88 6.41 10.86
CA MET A 24 12.20 7.34 9.96
C MET A 24 11.80 8.62 10.68
N ASN A 25 12.08 9.77 10.05
CA ASN A 25 11.65 11.07 10.56
C ASN A 25 10.16 11.38 10.30
N LEU A 26 9.59 10.79 9.25
CA LEU A 26 8.18 10.95 8.86
C LEU A 26 7.67 9.63 8.28
N LYS A 27 6.50 9.20 8.74
CA LYS A 27 5.84 7.94 8.36
C LYS A 27 4.46 8.25 7.81
N ILE A 28 4.22 7.88 6.55
CA ILE A 28 2.97 8.14 5.84
C ILE A 28 2.36 6.80 5.44
N PHE A 29 1.06 6.61 5.73
CA PHE A 29 0.28 5.50 5.22
C PHE A 29 -0.80 6.03 4.25
N ILE A 30 -0.92 5.41 3.08
CA ILE A 30 -1.96 5.76 2.10
C ILE A 30 -3.09 4.75 2.23
N ASP A 31 -4.30 5.25 2.50
CA ASP A 31 -5.45 4.41 2.81
C ASP A 31 -6.67 4.73 1.92
N THR A 32 -7.62 3.81 1.90
CA THR A 32 -8.92 3.98 1.26
C THR A 32 -9.90 2.93 1.77
N ASP A 33 -11.19 3.08 1.49
CA ASP A 33 -12.18 2.08 1.87
C ASP A 33 -11.99 0.75 1.10
N ASP A 34 -12.45 -0.36 1.68
CA ASP A 34 -12.28 -1.70 1.12
C ASP A 34 -12.80 -1.85 -0.32
N ASN A 35 -13.92 -1.21 -0.66
CA ASN A 35 -14.49 -1.31 -2.00
C ASN A 35 -13.58 -0.62 -3.01
N THR A 36 -13.03 0.53 -2.64
CA THR A 36 -12.04 1.24 -3.44
C THR A 36 -10.75 0.43 -3.54
N LEU A 37 -10.21 -0.08 -2.42
CA LEU A 37 -8.98 -0.86 -2.41
C LEU A 37 -9.08 -2.12 -3.28
N ARG A 38 -10.18 -2.86 -3.19
CA ARG A 38 -10.46 -4.04 -4.04
C ARG A 38 -10.45 -3.68 -5.53
N LYS A 39 -11.06 -2.56 -5.91
CA LYS A 39 -11.06 -2.08 -7.30
C LYS A 39 -9.67 -1.67 -7.77
N LEU A 40 -8.92 -0.94 -6.94
CA LEU A 40 -7.55 -0.54 -7.26
C LEU A 40 -6.64 -1.76 -7.46
N ARG A 41 -6.75 -2.76 -6.58
CA ARG A 41 -6.01 -4.04 -6.69
C ARG A 41 -6.40 -4.82 -7.94
N PHE A 42 -7.70 -4.96 -8.22
CA PHE A 42 -8.17 -5.64 -9.43
C PHE A 42 -7.63 -4.97 -10.69
N ASN A 43 -7.71 -3.63 -10.75
CA ASN A 43 -7.17 -2.87 -11.87
C ASN A 43 -5.64 -3.01 -11.98
N ALA A 44 -4.91 -3.08 -10.86
CA ALA A 44 -3.48 -3.36 -10.87
C ALA A 44 -3.16 -4.78 -11.35
N ASN A 45 -3.96 -5.78 -10.97
CA ASN A 45 -3.86 -7.16 -11.45
C ASN A 45 -3.97 -7.23 -12.97
N LEU A 46 -4.91 -6.49 -13.57
CA LEU A 46 -5.04 -6.40 -15.03
C LEU A 46 -3.90 -5.61 -15.67
N ASN A 47 -3.71 -4.36 -15.23
CA ASN A 47 -2.94 -3.39 -15.99
C ASN A 47 -1.43 -3.43 -15.69
N LYS A 48 -1.04 -3.80 -14.46
CA LYS A 48 0.36 -3.83 -14.04
C LYS A 48 0.93 -5.24 -14.02
N ARG A 49 0.12 -6.24 -13.64
CA ARG A 49 0.55 -7.65 -13.49
C ARG A 49 0.19 -8.53 -14.69
N GLY A 50 -0.68 -8.05 -15.58
CA GLY A 50 -1.02 -8.73 -16.84
C GLY A 50 -1.93 -9.95 -16.70
N PHE A 51 -2.66 -10.06 -15.59
CA PHE A 51 -3.60 -11.18 -15.38
C PHE A 51 -4.86 -11.03 -16.23
N SER A 52 -5.49 -12.16 -16.55
CA SER A 52 -6.85 -12.16 -17.09
C SER A 52 -7.86 -11.69 -16.04
N LYS A 53 -9.08 -11.31 -16.49
CA LYS A 53 -10.17 -10.91 -15.57
C LYS A 53 -10.53 -11.99 -14.56
N ASP A 54 -10.54 -13.25 -15.00
CA ASP A 54 -10.87 -14.39 -14.14
C ASP A 54 -9.80 -14.61 -13.07
N GLU A 55 -8.52 -14.64 -13.46
CA GLU A 55 -7.40 -14.76 -12.51
C GLU A 55 -7.34 -13.58 -11.54
N ALA A 56 -7.56 -12.36 -12.03
CA ALA A 56 -7.59 -11.17 -11.21
C ALA A 56 -8.69 -11.27 -10.14
N GLY A 57 -9.90 -11.72 -10.53
CA GLY A 57 -11.02 -11.88 -9.62
C GLY A 57 -10.77 -12.93 -8.54
N LYS A 58 -10.24 -14.10 -8.94
CA LYS A 58 -9.95 -15.22 -8.02
C LYS A 58 -8.91 -14.89 -6.94
N ARG A 59 -8.09 -13.86 -7.14
CA ARG A 59 -7.03 -13.45 -6.21
C ARG A 59 -7.46 -12.42 -5.17
N ILE A 60 -8.51 -11.65 -5.45
CA ILE A 60 -8.84 -10.46 -4.64
C ILE A 60 -9.04 -10.80 -3.17
N ASP A 61 -9.83 -11.83 -2.85
CA ASP A 61 -10.15 -12.13 -1.46
C ASP A 61 -8.90 -12.53 -0.66
N LYS A 62 -8.03 -13.35 -1.26
CA LYS A 62 -6.75 -13.72 -0.66
C LYS A 62 -5.83 -12.50 -0.48
N GLU A 63 -5.73 -11.63 -1.48
CA GLU A 63 -4.91 -10.41 -1.38
C GLU A 63 -5.43 -9.45 -0.30
N MET A 64 -6.74 -9.42 -0.05
CA MET A 64 -7.33 -8.62 1.03
C MET A 64 -7.07 -9.25 2.40
N GLU A 65 -7.19 -10.57 2.53
CA GLU A 65 -6.83 -11.29 3.77
C GLU A 65 -5.35 -11.05 4.15
N GLU A 66 -4.45 -11.12 3.18
CA GLU A 66 -3.03 -10.79 3.37
C GLU A 66 -2.82 -9.31 3.73
N TYR A 67 -3.59 -8.39 3.14
CA TYR A 67 -3.55 -6.97 3.49
C TYR A 67 -3.91 -6.74 4.97
N TYR A 68 -5.04 -7.28 5.44
CA TYR A 68 -5.45 -7.13 6.84
C TYR A 68 -4.47 -7.79 7.81
N SER A 69 -3.84 -8.89 7.40
CA SER A 69 -2.90 -9.62 8.25
C SER A 69 -1.55 -8.92 8.37
N TYR A 70 -1.04 -8.34 7.27
CA TYR A 70 0.38 -7.95 7.19
C TYR A 70 0.63 -6.47 6.88
N VAL A 71 -0.34 -5.75 6.31
CA VAL A 71 -0.16 -4.36 5.85
C VAL A 71 -0.96 -3.38 6.69
N GLU A 72 -2.27 -3.58 6.80
CA GLU A 72 -3.17 -2.70 7.56
C GLU A 72 -2.71 -2.46 9.01
N PRO A 73 -2.23 -3.46 9.77
CA PRO A 73 -1.81 -3.23 11.16
C PRO A 73 -0.66 -2.22 11.26
N ASN A 74 0.15 -2.04 10.21
CA ASN A 74 1.23 -1.07 10.23
C ASN A 74 0.74 0.38 10.14
N LYS A 75 -0.53 0.61 9.75
CA LYS A 75 -1.17 1.93 9.71
C LYS A 75 -1.11 2.64 11.06
N GLN A 76 -1.17 1.90 12.17
CA GLN A 76 -1.11 2.47 13.53
C GLN A 76 0.22 3.19 13.84
N TYR A 77 1.29 2.90 13.08
CA TYR A 77 2.60 3.51 13.26
C TYR A 77 2.81 4.73 12.34
N ALA A 78 1.83 5.11 11.53
CA ALA A 78 1.94 6.27 10.67
C ALA A 78 1.76 7.57 11.46
N ASP A 79 2.57 8.58 11.13
CA ASP A 79 2.36 9.94 11.65
C ASP A 79 1.20 10.63 10.90
N ILE A 80 1.03 10.28 9.61
CA ILE A 80 -0.02 10.80 8.74
C ILE A 80 -0.67 9.65 7.98
N ILE A 81 -2.00 9.64 7.95
CA ILE A 81 -2.79 8.76 7.09
C ILE A 81 -3.46 9.63 6.02
N MET A 82 -3.12 9.41 4.74
CA MET A 82 -3.75 10.11 3.62
C MET A 82 -4.75 9.19 2.93
N ASN A 83 -5.99 9.65 2.77
CA ASN A 83 -7.03 8.88 2.10
C ASN A 83 -7.09 9.22 0.62
N ILE A 84 -7.34 8.22 -0.22
CA ILE A 84 -7.50 8.39 -1.67
C ILE A 84 -8.84 7.87 -2.18
N ASP A 85 -9.33 8.45 -3.27
CA ASP A 85 -10.43 7.91 -4.06
C ASP A 85 -9.98 6.85 -5.08
N LYS A 86 -10.94 6.29 -5.82
CA LYS A 86 -10.70 5.30 -6.89
C LYS A 86 -9.86 5.80 -8.07
N ASN A 87 -9.63 7.10 -8.18
CA ASN A 87 -8.84 7.75 -9.21
C ASN A 87 -7.48 8.23 -8.66
N TYR A 88 -7.12 7.86 -7.43
CA TYR A 88 -5.91 8.29 -6.72
C TYR A 88 -5.88 9.79 -6.34
N ASN A 89 -7.04 10.44 -6.26
CA ASN A 89 -7.12 11.80 -5.72
C ASN A 89 -7.09 11.76 -4.20
N TYR A 90 -6.30 12.63 -3.57
CA TYR A 90 -6.27 12.80 -2.12
C TYR A 90 -7.56 13.50 -1.63
N LEU A 91 -8.10 13.00 -0.52
CA LEU A 91 -9.31 13.49 0.15
C LEU A 91 -8.99 14.40 1.34
#